data_AF-J3KEN8-F1
#
_entry.id   AF-J3KEN8-F1
#
_cell.length_a   1.000
_cell.length_b   1.000
_cell.length_c   1.000
_cell.angle_alpha   90.00
_cell.angle_beta   90.00
_cell.angle_gamma   90.00
#
_symmetry.space_group_name_H-M   'P 1'
#
loop_
_entity.id
_entity.type
_entity.pdbx_description
1 polymer ?
#
loop_
_entity_poly.entity_id
_entity_poly.type
_entity_poly.pdbx_seq_one_letter_code
_entity_poly.pdbx_strand_id
1 'polypeptide(L)'
;MFKPTQCLQARLRLTTKQVGPGYYKGNRTGSMGFFGRKKGRYVIDWTKVRTYVVPEGLTEFKLTPFVTRRMEPTRSIYTKRLQLPSGKEVNAQRAYDGKDFLQEWVEENDEEVAELKRREEEFNEQSNAEKEK
;
A
#
# COMPACT_ATOMS: atom_id res chain seq x y z
N MET A 1 -15.95 39.20 -8.29
CA MET A 1 -14.74 38.46 -7.87
C MET A 1 -13.82 39.43 -7.14
N PHE A 2 -13.55 39.23 -5.86
CA PHE A 2 -12.71 40.12 -5.04
C PHE A 2 -11.25 39.98 -5.48
N LYS A 3 -10.61 41.10 -5.82
CA LYS A 3 -9.16 41.16 -6.09
C LYS A 3 -8.49 41.85 -4.91
N PRO A 4 -7.42 41.29 -4.34
CA PRO A 4 -6.69 41.93 -3.26
C PRO A 4 -6.07 43.26 -3.72
N THR A 5 -5.82 44.16 -2.77
CA THR A 5 -5.11 45.41 -3.03
C THR A 5 -3.69 45.15 -3.53
N GLN A 6 -3.13 46.08 -4.31
CA GLN A 6 -1.81 45.92 -4.95
C GLN A 6 -0.69 45.60 -3.92
N CYS A 7 -0.72 46.25 -2.76
CA CYS A 7 0.22 46.01 -1.67
C CYS A 7 0.14 44.57 -1.12
N LEU A 8 -1.05 44.00 -1.06
CA LEU A 8 -1.26 42.63 -0.62
C LEU A 8 -0.88 41.63 -1.72
N GLN A 9 -1.21 41.93 -2.98
CA GLN A 9 -0.90 41.09 -4.13
C GLN A 9 0.61 40.85 -4.31
N ALA A 10 1.46 41.85 -4.02
CA ALA A 10 2.92 41.72 -4.10
C ALA A 10 3.53 40.74 -3.07
N ARG A 11 2.80 40.44 -1.98
CA ARG A 11 3.25 39.52 -0.92
C ARG A 11 2.70 38.11 -1.06
N LEU A 12 1.69 37.93 -1.91
CA LEU A 12 1.08 36.62 -2.15
C LEU A 12 1.95 35.80 -3.10
N ARG A 13 1.95 34.48 -2.91
CA ARG A 13 2.70 33.56 -3.78
C ARG A 13 2.17 33.61 -5.21
N LEU A 14 3.08 33.72 -6.17
CA LEU A 14 2.72 33.73 -7.58
C LEU A 14 2.05 32.42 -8.02
N THR A 15 1.01 32.59 -8.83
CA THR A 15 0.24 31.53 -9.49
C THR A 15 0.37 31.71 -11.01
N THR A 16 -0.04 30.70 -11.75
CA THR A 16 0.03 30.70 -13.22
C THR A 16 -0.76 31.81 -13.89
N LYS A 17 -1.71 32.44 -13.19
CA LYS A 17 -2.62 33.46 -13.76
C LYS A 17 -2.29 34.90 -13.33
N GLN A 18 -1.21 35.09 -12.58
CA GLN A 18 -0.82 36.40 -12.04
C GLN A 18 0.30 37.09 -12.82
N VAL A 19 1.02 36.36 -13.69
CA VAL A 19 2.20 36.86 -14.40
C VAL A 19 2.04 36.65 -15.90
N GLY A 20 2.70 37.48 -16.70
CA GLY A 20 2.70 37.42 -18.16
C GLY A 20 3.54 36.27 -18.75
N PRO A 21 3.92 36.36 -20.04
CA PRO A 21 4.62 35.29 -20.75
C PRO A 21 5.98 34.96 -20.11
N GLY A 22 6.34 33.69 -20.10
CA GLY A 22 7.61 33.17 -19.55
C GLY A 22 7.52 32.56 -18.15
N TYR A 23 6.45 32.85 -17.38
CA TYR A 23 6.22 32.20 -16.09
C TYR A 23 5.43 30.90 -16.24
N TYR A 24 6.11 29.75 -16.14
CA TYR A 24 5.46 28.44 -16.09
C TYR A 24 5.52 27.86 -14.67
N LYS A 25 4.38 27.40 -14.16
CA LYS A 25 4.28 26.71 -12.87
C LYS A 25 3.40 25.47 -13.03
N GLY A 26 3.97 24.29 -12.76
CA GLY A 26 3.28 23.01 -12.92
C GLY A 26 2.29 22.69 -11.80
N ASN A 27 1.39 21.73 -12.07
CA ASN A 27 0.32 21.29 -11.16
C ASN A 27 0.60 19.89 -10.57
N ARG A 28 1.88 19.51 -10.42
CA ARG A 28 2.30 18.18 -9.92
C ARG A 28 1.73 16.99 -10.71
N THR A 29 1.50 17.16 -12.01
CA THR A 29 1.05 16.07 -12.90
C THR A 29 2.12 14.98 -13.10
N GLY A 30 3.37 15.24 -12.70
CA GLY A 30 4.52 14.35 -12.93
C GLY A 30 5.07 14.46 -14.35
N SER A 31 6.30 13.99 -14.56
CA SER A 31 6.90 13.93 -15.90
C SER A 31 6.51 12.63 -16.59
N MET A 32 5.83 12.74 -17.74
CA MET A 32 5.37 11.58 -18.54
C MET A 32 6.34 11.22 -19.66
N GLY A 33 7.55 11.76 -19.62
CA GLY A 33 8.46 11.75 -20.76
C GLY A 33 9.57 12.76 -20.60
N PHE A 34 10.05 13.27 -21.73
CA PHE A 34 11.15 14.23 -21.80
C PHE A 34 11.00 15.15 -23.01
N PHE A 35 11.62 16.34 -22.94
CA PHE A 35 11.71 17.22 -24.10
C PHE A 35 12.74 16.65 -25.08
N GLY A 36 12.34 16.50 -26.35
CA GLY A 36 13.19 15.94 -27.38
C GLY A 36 14.35 16.86 -27.77
N ARG A 37 15.32 16.32 -28.52
CA ARG A 37 16.49 17.08 -29.01
C ARG A 37 16.11 18.28 -29.90
N LYS A 38 14.96 18.21 -30.59
CA LYS A 38 14.39 19.33 -31.35
C LYS A 38 13.53 20.20 -30.43
N LYS A 39 13.74 21.53 -30.48
CA LYS A 39 13.00 22.50 -29.69
C LYS A 39 11.48 22.34 -29.88
N GLY A 40 10.73 22.43 -28.79
CA GLY A 40 9.27 22.43 -28.79
C GLY A 40 8.60 21.06 -28.92
N ARG A 41 9.35 19.95 -28.94
CA ARG A 41 8.77 18.60 -28.96
C ARG A 41 8.87 17.94 -27.58
N TYR A 42 7.77 17.35 -27.13
CA TYR A 42 7.73 16.49 -25.95
C TYR A 42 7.51 15.04 -26.40
N VAL A 43 8.37 14.12 -25.97
CA VAL A 43 8.29 12.69 -26.28
C VAL A 43 7.78 11.96 -25.05
N ILE A 44 6.71 11.19 -25.21
CA ILE A 44 6.08 10.42 -24.12
C ILE A 44 6.89 9.14 -23.88
N ASP A 45 7.18 8.88 -22.61
CA ASP A 45 7.80 7.66 -22.13
C ASP A 45 6.72 6.80 -21.46
N TRP A 46 6.25 5.78 -22.18
CA TRP A 46 5.13 4.94 -21.73
C TRP A 46 5.41 4.21 -20.40
N THR A 47 6.68 4.02 -20.02
CA THR A 47 7.05 3.42 -18.73
C THR A 47 6.68 4.29 -17.53
N LYS A 48 6.53 5.60 -17.74
CA LYS A 48 6.16 6.58 -16.70
C LYS A 48 4.68 6.92 -16.69
N VAL A 49 3.95 6.51 -17.73
CA VAL A 49 2.52 6.75 -17.84
C VAL A 49 1.80 5.87 -16.81
N ARG A 50 1.06 6.50 -15.91
CA ARG A 50 0.30 5.79 -14.87
C ARG A 50 -0.95 5.19 -15.47
N THR A 51 -1.18 3.90 -15.21
CA THR A 51 -2.40 3.17 -15.57
C THR A 51 -3.15 2.76 -14.31
N TYR A 52 -4.47 2.81 -14.34
CA TYR A 52 -5.33 2.29 -13.27
C TYR A 52 -5.95 1.00 -13.76
N VAL A 53 -5.46 -0.13 -13.24
CA VAL A 53 -5.89 -1.47 -13.68
C VAL A 53 -7.24 -1.78 -13.06
N VAL A 54 -8.22 -2.09 -13.91
CA VAL A 54 -9.55 -2.52 -13.48
C VAL A 54 -9.55 -4.05 -13.47
N PRO A 55 -9.91 -4.71 -12.35
CA PRO A 55 -9.96 -6.16 -12.29
C PRO A 55 -11.07 -6.72 -13.19
N GLU A 56 -10.84 -7.91 -13.73
CA GLU A 56 -11.81 -8.63 -14.55
C GLU A 56 -13.02 -9.07 -13.70
N GLY A 57 -14.22 -9.09 -14.30
CA GLY A 57 -15.44 -9.53 -13.62
C GLY A 57 -15.99 -8.56 -12.57
N LEU A 58 -15.50 -7.32 -12.48
CA LEU A 58 -15.95 -6.34 -11.47
C LEU A 58 -17.46 -6.06 -11.51
N THR A 59 -18.08 -6.17 -12.68
CA THR A 59 -19.54 -5.98 -12.87
C THR A 59 -20.39 -7.09 -12.26
N GLU A 60 -19.84 -8.30 -12.15
CA GLU A 60 -20.51 -9.49 -11.62
C GLU A 60 -20.17 -9.73 -10.14
N PHE A 61 -19.22 -8.95 -9.62
CA PHE A 61 -18.73 -9.09 -8.26
C PHE A 61 -19.79 -8.66 -7.24
N LYS A 62 -20.01 -9.51 -6.23
CA LYS A 62 -21.12 -9.36 -5.28
C LYS A 62 -20.83 -8.35 -4.15
N LEU A 63 -19.56 -8.03 -3.90
CA LEU A 63 -19.21 -7.13 -2.80
C LEU A 63 -19.55 -5.67 -3.15
N THR A 64 -20.36 -5.06 -2.31
CA THR A 64 -20.78 -3.66 -2.42
C THR A 64 -20.03 -2.78 -1.41
N PRO A 65 -19.94 -1.46 -1.63
CA PRO A 65 -19.28 -0.53 -0.69
C PRO A 65 -19.99 -0.40 0.67
N PHE A 66 -21.18 -0.99 0.82
CA PHE A 66 -21.96 -0.96 2.06
C PHE A 66 -22.23 -2.38 2.57
N VAL A 67 -22.35 -2.51 3.89
CA VAL A 67 -22.75 -3.73 4.58
C VAL A 67 -24.13 -3.50 5.21
N THR A 68 -24.92 -4.57 5.36
CA THR A 68 -26.24 -4.49 5.99
C THR A 68 -26.12 -4.11 7.48
N ARG A 69 -27.00 -3.22 7.95
CA ARG A 69 -27.07 -2.82 9.38
C ARG A 69 -27.52 -3.94 10.31
N ARG A 70 -28.11 -5.02 9.77
CA ARG A 70 -28.50 -6.21 10.55
C ARG A 70 -27.29 -7.01 11.02
N MET A 71 -26.15 -6.87 10.36
CA MET A 71 -24.91 -7.50 10.76
C MET A 71 -24.20 -6.60 11.76
N GLU A 72 -23.97 -7.10 12.97
CA GLU A 72 -23.14 -6.40 13.93
C GLU A 72 -21.67 -6.41 13.49
N PRO A 73 -20.89 -5.34 13.75
CA PRO A 73 -19.47 -5.31 13.42
C PRO A 73 -18.71 -6.47 14.06
N THR A 74 -18.08 -7.31 13.25
CA THR A 74 -17.27 -8.44 13.72
C THR A 74 -16.02 -7.92 14.43
N ARG A 75 -15.80 -8.39 15.67
CA ARG A 75 -14.62 -8.03 16.46
C ARG A 75 -13.42 -8.87 16.03
N SER A 76 -12.23 -8.28 16.07
CA SER A 76 -10.98 -9.00 15.77
C SER A 76 -10.73 -10.13 16.77
N ILE A 77 -10.29 -11.29 16.27
CA ILE A 77 -9.82 -12.41 17.11
C ILE A 77 -8.49 -12.10 17.80
N TYR A 78 -7.65 -11.28 17.18
CA TYR A 78 -6.36 -10.85 17.71
C TYR A 78 -6.55 -9.88 18.89
N THR A 79 -6.52 -10.44 20.09
CA THR A 79 -6.67 -9.70 21.34
C THR A 79 -5.57 -10.07 22.32
N LYS A 80 -5.14 -9.10 23.12
CA LYS A 80 -4.15 -9.26 24.17
C LYS A 80 -4.74 -8.78 25.50
N ARG A 81 -4.58 -9.59 26.54
CA ARG A 81 -4.88 -9.18 27.91
C ARG A 81 -3.82 -8.21 28.38
N LEU A 82 -4.24 -6.99 28.72
CA LEU A 82 -3.42 -5.96 29.35
C LEU A 82 -3.91 -5.74 30.78
N GLN A 83 -2.96 -5.69 31.72
CA GLN A 83 -3.24 -5.24 33.08
C GLN A 83 -2.99 -3.74 33.15
N LEU A 84 -4.03 -2.97 33.46
CA LEU A 84 -3.89 -1.54 33.70
C LEU A 84 -3.18 -1.30 35.05
N PRO A 85 -2.53 -0.14 35.24
CA PRO A 85 -1.94 0.23 36.53
C PRO A 85 -2.92 0.21 37.72
N SER A 86 -4.23 0.28 37.44
CA SER A 86 -5.31 0.15 38.42
C SER A 86 -5.64 -1.29 38.84
N GLY A 87 -4.93 -2.29 38.33
CA GLY A 87 -5.17 -3.71 38.61
C GLY A 87 -6.32 -4.34 37.79
N LYS A 88 -6.95 -3.57 36.89
CA LYS A 88 -8.04 -4.06 36.04
C LYS A 88 -7.48 -4.72 34.77
N GLU A 89 -7.93 -5.95 34.48
CA GLU A 89 -7.62 -6.62 33.22
C GLU A 89 -8.55 -6.15 32.10
N VAL A 90 -7.99 -5.78 30.96
CA VAL A 90 -8.73 -5.37 29.77
C VAL A 90 -8.21 -6.13 28.56
N ASN A 91 -9.13 -6.64 27.74
CA ASN A 91 -8.81 -7.18 26.42
C ASN A 91 -8.63 -6.02 25.45
N ALA A 92 -7.39 -5.76 25.04
CA ALA A 92 -7.07 -4.82 23.99
C ALA A 92 -6.92 -5.55 22.66
N GLN A 93 -7.26 -4.88 21.57
CA GLN A 93 -6.98 -5.41 20.22
C GLN A 93 -5.47 -5.41 19.99
N ARG A 94 -4.96 -6.51 19.44
CA ARG A 94 -3.56 -6.64 18.99
C ARG A 94 -3.54 -6.56 17.46
N ALA A 95 -2.48 -5.98 16.90
CA ALA A 95 -2.23 -6.05 15.46
C ALA A 95 -1.88 -7.47 15.05
N TYR A 96 -2.24 -7.83 13.81
CA TYR A 96 -1.82 -9.05 13.15
C TYR A 96 -0.30 -9.10 13.02
N ASP A 97 0.32 -10.17 13.52
CA ASP A 97 1.76 -10.34 13.54
C ASP A 97 2.23 -11.35 12.48
N GLY A 98 3.52 -11.30 12.13
CA GLY A 98 4.09 -12.23 11.14
C GLY A 98 4.01 -13.70 11.57
N LYS A 99 4.02 -13.98 12.88
CA LYS A 99 3.79 -15.35 13.40
C LYS A 99 2.36 -15.83 13.20
N ASP A 100 1.39 -14.92 13.32
CA ASP A 100 -0.02 -15.25 13.10
C ASP A 100 -0.24 -15.61 11.63
N PHE A 101 0.42 -14.88 10.71
CA PHE A 101 0.46 -15.22 9.29
C PHE A 101 1.10 -16.56 9.00
N LEU A 102 2.26 -16.85 9.58
CA LEU A 102 2.93 -18.13 9.36
C LEU A 102 2.06 -19.30 9.83
N GLN A 103 1.36 -19.14 10.94
CA GLN A 103 0.42 -20.16 11.42
C GLN A 103 -0.73 -20.36 10.44
N GLU A 104 -1.41 -19.29 10.02
CA GLU A 104 -2.51 -19.33 9.05
C GLU A 104 -2.06 -19.93 7.71
N TRP A 105 -0.88 -19.55 7.22
CA TRP A 105 -0.30 -20.08 6.00
C TRP A 105 -0.01 -21.59 6.10
N VAL A 106 0.54 -22.05 7.24
CA VAL A 106 0.77 -23.49 7.48
C VAL A 106 -0.55 -24.26 7.51
N GLU A 107 -1.62 -23.68 8.05
CA GLU A 107 -2.94 -24.30 8.15
C GLU A 107 -3.67 -24.36 6.79
N GLU A 108 -3.45 -23.39 5.90
CA GLU A 108 -4.11 -23.32 4.59
C GLU A 108 -3.36 -24.05 3.47
N ASN A 109 -2.05 -24.25 3.59
CA ASN A 109 -1.18 -24.73 2.50
C ASN A 109 -0.47 -26.06 2.84
N ASP A 110 -1.25 -27.10 3.12
CA ASP A 110 -0.74 -28.43 3.53
C ASP A 110 0.30 -29.02 2.57
N GLU A 111 0.10 -28.88 1.25
CA GLU A 111 0.98 -29.46 0.22
C GLU A 111 2.38 -28.83 0.24
N GLU A 112 2.45 -27.50 0.29
CA GLU A 112 3.72 -26.75 0.33
C GLU A 112 4.46 -27.04 1.65
N VAL A 113 3.73 -27.13 2.77
CA VAL A 113 4.30 -27.47 4.08
C VAL A 113 4.89 -28.89 4.08
N ALA A 114 4.20 -29.86 3.47
CA ALA A 114 4.70 -31.23 3.37
C ALA A 114 5.96 -31.33 2.50
N GLU A 115 6.05 -30.53 1.43
CA GLU A 115 7.28 -30.41 0.63
C GLU A 115 8.43 -29.79 1.42
N LEU A 116 8.19 -28.71 2.16
CA LEU A 116 9.21 -28.08 3.00
C LEU A 116 9.75 -29.03 4.08
N LYS A 117 8.88 -29.79 4.74
CA LYS A 117 9.30 -30.79 5.74
C LYS A 117 10.20 -31.85 5.15
N ARG A 118 9.84 -32.40 3.98
CA ARG A 118 10.68 -33.39 3.26
C ARG A 118 12.06 -32.80 2.95
N ARG A 119 12.11 -31.57 2.45
CA ARG A 119 13.38 -30.90 2.14
C ARG A 119 14.23 -30.64 3.38
N GLU A 120 13.60 -30.32 4.51
CA GLU A 120 14.28 -30.13 5.79
C GLU A 120 14.86 -31.45 6.33
N GLU A 121 14.12 -32.55 6.20
CA GLU A 121 14.59 -33.90 6.54
C GLU A 121 15.81 -34.27 5.68
N GLU A 122 15.72 -34.12 4.35
CA GLU A 122 16.85 -34.37 3.42
C GLU A 122 18.09 -33.52 3.76
N PHE A 123 17.90 -32.25 4.08
CA PHE A 123 18.99 -31.36 4.47
C PHE A 123 19.63 -31.77 5.81
N ASN A 124 18.81 -32.13 6.79
CA ASN A 124 19.28 -32.59 8.10
C ASN A 124 20.08 -33.89 7.97
N GLU A 125 19.61 -34.85 7.16
CA GLU A 125 20.33 -36.08 6.84
C GLU A 125 21.69 -35.81 6.20
N GLN A 126 21.76 -34.91 5.20
CA GLN A 126 23.02 -34.51 4.57
C GLN A 126 23.99 -33.88 5.58
N SER A 127 23.50 -32.96 6.43
CA SER A 127 24.33 -32.27 7.42
C SER A 127 24.88 -33.21 8.51
N ASN A 128 24.13 -34.25 8.86
CA ASN A 128 24.56 -35.26 9.83
C ASN A 128 25.60 -36.21 9.20
N ALA A 129 25.39 -36.63 7.95
CA ALA A 129 26.36 -37.45 7.21
C ALA A 129 27.71 -36.74 6.97
N GLU A 130 27.72 -35.41 6.84
CA GLU A 130 28.96 -34.61 6.77
C GLU A 130 29.68 -34.50 8.11
N LYS A 131 28.97 -34.54 9.25
CA LYS A 131 29.58 -34.49 10.59
C LYS A 131 30.17 -35.82 11.07
N GLU A 132 29.71 -36.94 10.52
CA GLU A 132 30.17 -38.29 10.85
C GLU A 132 31.40 -38.75 10.04
N LYS A 133 31.87 -37.94 9.08
CA LYS A 133 33.12 -38.14 8.33
C LYS A 133 34.27 -37.32 8.92
#